data_AF-A0A958Q5X0-F1
#
_entry.id   AF-A0A958Q5X0-F1
#
_cell.length_a   1.000
_cell.length_b   1.000
_cell.length_c   1.000
_cell.angle_alpha   90.00
_cell.angle_beta   90.00
_cell.angle_gamma   90.00
#
_symmetry.space_group_name_H-M   'P 1'
#
loop_
_entity.id
_entity.type
_entity.pdbx_description
1 polymer ?
#
loop_
_entity_poly.entity_id
_entity_poly.type
_entity_poly.pdbx_seq_one_letter_code
_entity_poly.pdbx_strand_id
1 'polypeptide(L)'
;MDLGCILWSSLAVLSWGIAPFLDKYGLARGNVSAVMFVHSLTITVCIFACMVMKGSSQESFVTSFAKFDWITILAIVGSGIVGGLLGEYAYLKAITGPDTAKAVALTSAYPLVTIIFSFFLLGERLTPSSIGGVLLVLVGVYLLSAGESPEASQEIVHEQITEPSGEYVKVSFSSSPYVQGKLLSGAVVESGYPEEAVLYQAQIKIPERVPFVDLSDFDSRLV
;
A
#
# COMPACT_ATOMS: atom_id res chain seq x y z
N MET A 1 10.73 -12.16 -27.20
CA MET A 1 9.79 -12.33 -26.07
C MET A 1 8.67 -13.20 -26.56
N ASP A 2 8.35 -14.26 -25.84
CA ASP A 2 7.28 -15.20 -26.16
C ASP A 2 5.90 -14.63 -25.75
N LEU A 3 4.84 -15.04 -26.44
CA LEU A 3 3.46 -14.60 -26.14
C LEU A 3 3.04 -14.98 -24.72
N GLY A 4 3.53 -16.10 -24.18
CA GLY A 4 3.26 -16.54 -22.82
C GLY A 4 3.74 -15.54 -21.78
N CYS A 5 5.00 -15.09 -21.87
CA CYS A 5 5.55 -14.07 -20.97
C CYS A 5 4.72 -12.78 -20.97
N ILE A 6 4.26 -12.32 -22.14
CA ILE A 6 3.42 -11.12 -22.25
C ILE A 6 2.10 -11.31 -21.49
N LEU A 7 1.44 -12.46 -21.68
CA LEU A 7 0.16 -12.75 -21.04
C LEU A 7 0.29 -12.83 -19.51
N TRP A 8 1.30 -13.55 -19.01
CA TRP A 8 1.53 -13.68 -17.56
C TRP A 8 1.94 -12.35 -16.92
N SER A 9 2.76 -11.56 -17.60
CA SER A 9 3.16 -10.22 -17.11
C SER A 9 1.96 -9.26 -17.09
N SER A 10 1.11 -9.30 -18.10
CA SER A 10 -0.12 -8.49 -18.14
C SER A 10 -1.07 -8.83 -17.00
N LEU A 11 -1.26 -10.13 -16.72
CA LEU A 11 -2.05 -10.58 -15.59
C LEU A 11 -1.47 -10.09 -14.26
N ALA A 12 -0.14 -10.19 -14.09
CA ALA A 12 0.53 -9.70 -12.90
C ALA A 12 0.32 -8.19 -12.71
N VAL A 13 0.44 -7.38 -13.78
CA VAL A 13 0.20 -5.93 -13.75
C VAL A 13 -1.23 -5.61 -13.33
N LEU A 14 -2.23 -6.33 -13.85
CA LEU A 14 -3.63 -6.12 -13.45
C LEU A 14 -3.85 -6.48 -11.99
N SER A 15 -3.30 -7.59 -11.51
CA SER A 15 -3.41 -8.01 -10.12
C SER A 15 -2.76 -7.02 -9.16
N TRP A 16 -1.51 -6.61 -9.44
CA TRP A 16 -0.77 -5.64 -8.62
C TRP A 16 -1.28 -4.21 -8.75
N GLY A 17 -2.04 -3.88 -9.80
CA GLY A 17 -2.75 -2.60 -9.92
C GLY A 17 -4.02 -2.53 -9.05
N ILE A 18 -4.77 -3.63 -8.94
CA ILE A 18 -6.02 -3.70 -8.16
C ILE A 18 -5.74 -3.94 -6.66
N ALA A 19 -4.72 -4.72 -6.32
CA ALA A 19 -4.39 -5.08 -4.94
C ALA A 19 -4.28 -3.88 -3.98
N PRO A 20 -3.52 -2.80 -4.26
CA PRO A 20 -3.39 -1.66 -3.35
C PRO A 20 -4.74 -1.03 -2.95
N PHE A 21 -5.72 -1.03 -3.87
CA PHE A 21 -7.06 -0.52 -3.59
C PHE A 21 -7.80 -1.41 -2.58
N LEU A 22 -7.72 -2.73 -2.74
CA LEU A 22 -8.29 -3.70 -1.80
C LEU A 22 -7.57 -3.68 -0.45
N ASP A 23 -6.24 -3.59 -0.46
CA ASP A 23 -5.41 -3.52 0.74
C ASP A 23 -5.74 -2.25 1.54
N LYS A 24 -5.90 -1.10 0.86
CA LYS A 24 -6.29 0.15 1.52
C LYS A 24 -7.66 0.04 2.19
N TYR A 25 -8.59 -0.70 1.60
CA TYR A 25 -9.88 -0.99 2.22
C TYR A 25 -9.75 -1.81 3.51
N GLY A 26 -8.88 -2.82 3.52
CA GLY A 26 -8.57 -3.61 4.72
C GLY A 26 -7.86 -2.78 5.80
N LEU A 27 -6.86 -1.99 5.39
CA LEU A 27 -6.07 -1.12 6.27
C LEU A 27 -6.88 0.03 6.88
N ALA A 28 -7.99 0.43 6.27
CA ALA A 28 -8.91 1.42 6.84
C ALA A 28 -9.60 0.93 8.13
N ARG A 29 -9.66 -0.38 8.36
CA ARG A 29 -10.37 -1.00 9.51
C ARG A 29 -9.47 -1.85 10.40
N GLY A 30 -8.25 -2.14 9.96
CA GLY A 30 -7.32 -3.01 10.64
C GLY A 30 -5.92 -2.42 10.74
N ASN A 31 -5.04 -3.12 11.44
CA ASN A 31 -3.61 -2.82 11.41
C ASN A 31 -2.92 -3.61 10.29
N VAL A 32 -1.70 -3.18 9.91
CA VAL A 32 -0.92 -3.83 8.85
C VAL A 32 -0.71 -5.32 9.11
N SER A 33 -0.40 -5.70 10.36
CA SER A 33 -0.12 -7.09 10.72
C SER A 33 -1.34 -8.00 10.51
N ALA A 34 -2.55 -7.52 10.84
CA ALA A 34 -3.78 -8.28 10.65
C ALA A 34 -4.12 -8.45 9.17
N VAL A 35 -4.02 -7.38 8.37
CA VAL A 35 -4.24 -7.43 6.92
C VAL A 35 -3.27 -8.40 6.28
N MET A 36 -1.98 -8.30 6.63
CA MET A 36 -0.94 -9.18 6.13
C MET A 36 -1.17 -10.65 6.51
N PHE A 37 -1.60 -10.90 7.74
CA PHE A 37 -1.91 -12.26 8.19
C PHE A 37 -3.07 -12.87 7.39
N VAL A 38 -4.16 -12.12 7.21
CA VAL A 38 -5.31 -12.56 6.40
C VAL A 38 -4.91 -12.75 4.93
N HIS A 39 -4.10 -11.85 4.37
CA HIS A 39 -3.58 -11.96 3.01
C HIS A 39 -2.76 -13.24 2.84
N SER A 40 -1.80 -13.50 3.73
CA SER A 40 -0.93 -14.69 3.71
C SER A 40 -1.72 -15.99 3.86
N LEU A 41 -2.70 -16.00 4.76
CA LEU A 41 -3.56 -17.17 4.96
C LEU A 41 -4.41 -17.46 3.72
N THR A 42 -4.98 -16.41 3.12
CA THR A 42 -5.81 -16.52 1.91
C THR A 42 -4.99 -17.09 0.75
N ILE A 43 -3.80 -16.55 0.48
CA ILE A 43 -2.89 -17.07 -0.57
C ILE A 43 -2.56 -18.54 -0.31
N THR A 44 -2.20 -18.89 0.94
CA THR A 44 -1.82 -20.26 1.30
C THR A 44 -2.96 -21.24 1.07
N VAL A 45 -4.18 -20.90 1.50
CA VAL A 45 -5.38 -21.73 1.30
C VAL A 45 -5.73 -21.85 -0.18
N CYS A 46 -5.68 -20.76 -0.96
CA CYS A 46 -5.97 -20.79 -2.39
C CYS A 46 -4.96 -21.64 -3.17
N ILE A 47 -3.66 -21.50 -2.86
CA ILE A 47 -2.61 -22.34 -3.47
C ILE A 47 -2.84 -23.80 -3.11
N PHE A 48 -3.05 -24.12 -1.83
CA PHE A 48 -3.29 -25.49 -1.38
C PHE A 48 -4.54 -26.10 -2.04
N ALA A 49 -5.64 -25.35 -2.12
CA ALA A 49 -6.86 -25.79 -2.80
C ALA A 49 -6.62 -26.04 -4.30
N CYS A 50 -5.92 -25.12 -4.99
CA CYS A 50 -5.57 -25.27 -6.41
C CYS A 50 -4.72 -26.53 -6.65
N MET A 51 -3.80 -26.83 -5.73
CA MET A 51 -2.96 -28.03 -5.78
C MET A 51 -3.76 -29.32 -5.62
N VAL A 52 -4.71 -29.35 -4.67
CA VAL A 52 -5.58 -30.52 -4.47
C VAL A 52 -6.49 -30.75 -5.69
N MET A 53 -7.00 -29.68 -6.30
CA MET A 53 -7.90 -29.76 -7.46
C MET A 53 -7.21 -30.24 -8.75
N LYS A 54 -5.90 -29.99 -8.92
CA LYS A 54 -5.21 -30.26 -10.18
C LYS A 54 -4.87 -31.73 -10.45
N GLY A 55 -4.94 -32.61 -9.45
CA GLY A 55 -4.74 -34.06 -9.63
C GLY A 55 -3.36 -34.48 -10.18
N SER A 56 -3.07 -35.77 -10.14
CA SER A 56 -1.76 -36.41 -10.39
C SER A 56 -1.19 -36.32 -11.83
N SER A 57 -1.71 -35.45 -12.71
CA SER A 57 -1.29 -35.35 -14.12
C SER A 57 -0.18 -34.32 -14.38
N GLN A 58 0.02 -33.38 -13.46
CA GLN A 58 1.20 -32.53 -13.42
C GLN A 58 2.30 -33.25 -12.61
N GLU A 59 3.58 -32.94 -12.83
CA GLU A 59 4.65 -33.39 -11.92
C GLU A 59 4.16 -33.22 -10.48
N SER A 60 3.98 -34.34 -9.77
CA SER A 60 3.36 -34.30 -8.45
C SER A 60 4.16 -33.33 -7.59
N PHE A 61 3.48 -32.56 -6.74
CA PHE A 61 4.13 -31.65 -5.79
C PHE A 61 5.34 -32.30 -5.08
N VAL A 62 5.19 -33.57 -4.71
CA VAL A 62 6.23 -34.40 -4.11
C VAL A 62 7.46 -34.58 -5.02
N THR A 63 7.28 -34.78 -6.32
CA THR A 63 8.41 -34.93 -7.27
C THR A 63 9.11 -33.61 -7.55
N SER A 64 8.42 -32.47 -7.42
CA SER A 64 9.06 -31.15 -7.52
C SER A 64 9.93 -30.84 -6.30
N PHE A 65 9.43 -31.13 -5.09
CA PHE A 65 10.21 -30.96 -3.85
C PHE A 65 11.40 -31.89 -3.77
N ALA A 66 11.29 -33.11 -4.32
CA ALA A 66 12.40 -34.07 -4.38
C ALA A 66 13.59 -33.57 -5.23
N LYS A 67 13.38 -32.57 -6.10
CA LYS A 67 14.43 -31.98 -6.95
C LYS A 67 15.15 -30.80 -6.29
N PHE A 68 14.63 -30.26 -5.19
CA PHE A 68 15.24 -29.10 -4.55
C PHE A 68 16.43 -29.52 -3.70
N ASP A 69 17.59 -28.91 -3.98
CA ASP A 69 18.74 -28.97 -3.09
C ASP A 69 18.59 -27.96 -1.94
N TRP A 70 19.47 -28.06 -0.95
CA TRP A 70 19.39 -27.22 0.24
C TRP A 70 19.56 -25.72 -0.09
N ILE A 71 20.33 -25.39 -1.13
CA ILE A 71 20.58 -24.01 -1.57
C ILE A 71 19.30 -23.44 -2.19
N THR A 72 18.62 -24.21 -3.04
CA THR A 72 17.31 -23.81 -3.61
C THR A 72 16.29 -23.57 -2.52
N ILE A 73 16.22 -24.46 -1.51
CA ILE A 73 15.32 -24.28 -0.37
C ILE A 73 15.66 -22.99 0.38
N LEU A 74 16.95 -22.75 0.67
CA LEU A 74 17.38 -21.52 1.36
C LEU A 74 17.06 -20.27 0.54
N ALA A 75 17.26 -20.30 -0.78
CA ALA A 75 16.94 -19.18 -1.66
C ALA A 75 15.42 -18.89 -1.69
N ILE A 76 14.58 -19.92 -1.77
CA ILE A 76 13.12 -19.77 -1.75
C ILE A 76 12.66 -19.25 -0.39
N VAL A 77 13.13 -19.82 0.71
CA VAL A 77 12.83 -19.34 2.07
C VAL A 77 13.29 -17.90 2.26
N GLY A 78 14.51 -17.59 1.83
CA GLY A 78 15.07 -16.23 1.86
C GLY A 78 14.20 -15.25 1.07
N SER A 79 13.75 -15.62 -0.13
CA SER A 79 12.84 -14.79 -0.94
C SER A 79 11.47 -14.60 -0.26
N GLY A 80 10.95 -15.63 0.40
CA GLY A 80 9.70 -15.56 1.16
C GLY A 80 9.82 -14.62 2.37
N ILE A 81 10.95 -14.62 3.06
CA ILE A 81 11.21 -13.70 4.18
C ILE A 81 11.43 -12.27 3.66
N VAL A 82 12.32 -12.07 2.70
CA VAL A 82 12.71 -10.72 2.25
C VAL A 82 11.60 -10.07 1.43
N GLY A 83 11.07 -10.76 0.42
CA GLY A 83 10.01 -10.24 -0.44
C GLY A 83 8.63 -10.40 0.20
N GLY A 84 8.30 -11.64 0.58
CA GLY A 84 6.94 -11.98 1.04
C GLY A 84 6.59 -11.46 2.44
N LEU A 85 7.56 -11.35 3.35
CA LEU A 85 7.32 -10.85 4.71
C LEU A 85 7.77 -9.38 4.86
N LEU A 86 9.06 -9.09 4.68
CA LEU A 86 9.58 -7.75 4.93
C LEU A 86 9.13 -6.75 3.86
N GLY A 87 9.23 -7.13 2.59
CA GLY A 87 8.83 -6.31 1.45
C GLY A 87 7.34 -5.99 1.48
N GLU A 88 6.50 -7.01 1.59
CA GLU A 88 5.04 -6.84 1.69
C GLU A 88 4.63 -6.00 2.91
N TYR A 89 5.23 -6.22 4.09
CA TYR A 89 4.93 -5.42 5.28
C TYR A 89 5.29 -3.94 5.07
N ALA A 90 6.48 -3.67 4.52
CA ALA A 90 6.93 -2.31 4.21
C ALA A 90 6.04 -1.64 3.15
N TYR A 91 5.63 -2.39 2.13
CA TYR A 91 4.69 -1.94 1.11
C TYR A 91 3.32 -1.59 1.72
N LEU A 92 2.72 -2.49 2.50
CA LEU A 92 1.45 -2.25 3.18
C LEU A 92 1.53 -1.04 4.10
N LYS A 93 2.66 -0.83 4.79
CA LYS A 93 2.92 0.39 5.57
C LYS A 93 2.95 1.62 4.69
N ALA A 94 3.67 1.59 3.57
CA ALA A 94 3.80 2.74 2.67
C ALA A 94 2.44 3.20 2.12
N ILE A 95 1.56 2.27 1.74
CA ILE A 95 0.25 2.61 1.17
C ILE A 95 -0.78 3.11 2.20
N THR A 96 -0.46 3.06 3.51
CA THR A 96 -1.30 3.69 4.56
C THR A 96 -1.26 5.23 4.49
N GLY A 97 -0.26 5.79 3.80
CA GLY A 97 -0.14 7.22 3.58
C GLY A 97 -1.32 7.84 2.80
N PRO A 98 -1.39 9.18 2.77
CA PRO A 98 -2.44 9.91 2.06
C PRO A 98 -2.43 9.60 0.56
N ASP A 99 -1.24 9.53 -0.05
CA ASP A 99 -1.05 9.24 -1.47
C ASP A 99 -0.57 7.80 -1.72
N THR A 100 -1.53 6.92 -2.02
CA THR A 100 -1.23 5.53 -2.40
C THR A 100 -0.63 5.42 -3.79
N ALA A 101 -1.00 6.29 -4.72
CA ALA A 101 -0.49 6.22 -6.09
C ALA A 101 1.03 6.47 -6.09
N LYS A 102 1.49 7.44 -5.29
CA LYS A 102 2.92 7.70 -5.08
C LYS A 102 3.63 6.56 -4.39
N ALA A 103 3.04 6.01 -3.32
CA ALA A 103 3.63 4.86 -2.63
C ALA A 103 3.82 3.68 -3.59
N VAL A 104 2.81 3.35 -4.39
CA VAL A 104 2.85 2.27 -5.40
C VAL A 104 3.86 2.58 -6.51
N ALA A 105 3.93 3.83 -6.99
CA ALA A 105 4.92 4.23 -8.00
C ALA A 105 6.35 4.06 -7.46
N LEU A 106 6.61 4.54 -6.24
CA LEU A 106 7.94 4.47 -5.63
C LEU A 106 8.39 3.02 -5.39
N THR A 107 7.49 2.15 -4.93
CA THR A 107 7.80 0.73 -4.74
C THR A 107 7.97 -0.03 -6.04
N SER A 108 7.40 0.46 -7.15
CA SER A 108 7.61 -0.09 -8.50
C SER A 108 9.02 0.15 -9.06
N ALA A 109 9.88 0.90 -8.36
CA ALA A 109 11.30 1.08 -8.71
C ALA A 109 12.19 -0.13 -8.37
N TYR A 110 11.62 -1.25 -7.88
CA TYR A 110 12.37 -2.48 -7.59
C TYR A 110 13.25 -3.04 -8.73
N PRO A 111 12.96 -2.81 -10.04
CA PRO A 111 13.88 -3.25 -11.11
C PRO A 111 15.30 -2.69 -10.98
N LEU A 112 15.47 -1.51 -10.35
CA LEU A 112 16.79 -0.97 -10.02
C LEU A 112 17.54 -1.87 -9.04
N VAL A 113 16.86 -2.39 -8.03
CA VAL A 113 17.46 -3.33 -7.08
C VAL A 113 17.76 -4.66 -7.79
N THR A 114 16.83 -5.15 -8.61
CA THR A 114 17.02 -6.39 -9.38
C THR A 114 18.26 -6.32 -10.27
N ILE A 115 18.47 -5.25 -11.04
CA ILE A 115 19.62 -5.14 -11.94
C ILE A 115 20.97 -5.11 -11.19
N ILE A 116 21.00 -4.48 -10.00
CA ILE A 116 22.17 -4.44 -9.13
C ILE A 116 22.49 -5.85 -8.63
N PHE A 117 21.50 -6.56 -8.09
CA PHE A 117 21.68 -7.91 -7.56
C PHE A 117 21.98 -8.93 -8.68
N SER A 118 21.35 -8.81 -9.84
CA SER A 118 21.67 -9.60 -11.04
C SER A 118 23.14 -9.47 -11.45
N PHE A 119 23.68 -8.24 -11.45
CA PHE A 119 25.09 -8.02 -11.77
C PHE A 119 26.02 -8.64 -10.72
N PHE A 120 25.78 -8.37 -9.43
CA PHE A 120 26.71 -8.79 -8.38
C PHE A 120 26.61 -10.27 -7.98
N LEU A 121 25.42 -10.85 -7.94
CA LEU A 121 25.20 -12.22 -7.46
C LEU A 121 25.07 -13.24 -8.58
N LEU A 122 24.41 -12.88 -9.68
CA LEU A 122 24.19 -13.80 -10.80
C LEU A 122 25.31 -13.66 -11.85
N GLY A 123 26.15 -12.63 -11.76
CA GLY A 123 27.22 -12.37 -12.72
C GLY A 123 26.70 -11.97 -14.11
N GLU A 124 25.45 -11.48 -14.19
CA GLU A 124 24.84 -11.07 -15.44
C GLU A 124 25.50 -9.80 -15.98
N ARG A 125 25.77 -9.78 -17.29
CA ARG A 125 26.33 -8.58 -17.94
C ARG A 125 25.24 -7.54 -18.12
N LEU A 126 25.47 -6.33 -17.61
CA LEU A 126 24.56 -5.21 -17.82
C LEU A 126 24.64 -4.74 -19.28
N THR A 127 23.51 -4.81 -19.98
CA THR A 127 23.41 -4.26 -21.33
C THR A 127 23.03 -2.78 -21.29
N PRO A 128 23.46 -1.96 -22.26
CA PRO A 128 23.04 -0.56 -22.35
C PRO A 128 21.51 -0.41 -22.40
N SER A 129 20.81 -1.35 -23.06
CA SER A 129 19.34 -1.35 -23.12
C SER A 129 18.69 -1.60 -21.76
N SER A 130 19.24 -2.52 -20.95
CA SER A 130 18.76 -2.77 -19.59
C SER A 130 18.92 -1.53 -18.70
N ILE A 131 20.06 -0.85 -18.80
CA ILE A 131 20.33 0.39 -18.07
C ILE A 131 19.35 1.48 -18.50
N GLY A 132 19.16 1.68 -19.81
CA GLY A 132 18.23 2.66 -20.37
C GLY A 132 16.78 2.39 -19.91
N GLY A 133 16.35 1.13 -19.88
CA GLY A 133 15.03 0.74 -19.38
C GLY A 133 14.82 1.08 -17.90
N VAL A 134 15.80 0.76 -17.05
CA VAL A 134 15.75 1.10 -15.61
C VAL A 134 15.70 2.62 -15.42
N LEU A 135 16.51 3.40 -16.15
CA LEU A 135 16.46 4.85 -16.08
C LEU A 135 15.09 5.40 -16.47
N LEU A 136 14.45 4.83 -17.50
CA LEU A 136 13.12 5.23 -17.93
C LEU A 136 12.05 4.94 -16.87
N VAL A 137 12.13 3.79 -16.20
CA VAL A 137 11.28 3.47 -15.05
C VAL A 137 11.48 4.49 -13.94
N LEU A 138 12.72 4.80 -13.57
CA LEU A 138 13.02 5.76 -12.50
C LEU A 138 12.51 7.18 -12.83
N VAL A 139 12.61 7.62 -14.08
CA VAL A 139 12.03 8.89 -14.53
C VAL A 139 10.51 8.87 -14.40
N GLY A 140 9.85 7.78 -14.82
CA GLY A 140 8.40 7.63 -14.68
C GLY A 140 7.95 7.68 -13.22
N VAL A 141 8.67 6.97 -12.33
CA VAL A 141 8.43 7.00 -10.88
C VAL A 141 8.61 8.43 -10.34
N TYR A 142 9.71 9.10 -10.70
CA TYR A 142 9.97 10.48 -10.27
C TYR A 142 8.86 11.44 -10.68
N LEU A 143 8.37 11.35 -11.92
CA LEU A 143 7.28 12.21 -12.42
C LEU A 143 5.97 11.96 -11.67
N LEU A 144 5.64 10.71 -11.35
CA LEU A 144 4.47 10.38 -10.53
C LEU A 144 4.62 10.87 -9.08
N SER A 145 5.82 10.81 -8.53
CA SER A 145 6.10 11.26 -7.16
C SER A 145 6.16 12.78 -7.01
N ALA A 146 6.59 13.51 -8.04
CA ALA A 146 6.78 14.96 -8.00
C ALA A 146 5.47 15.78 -8.07
N GLY A 147 4.34 15.17 -8.44
CA GLY A 147 3.10 15.85 -8.82
C GLY A 147 2.22 16.43 -7.69
N GLU A 148 2.67 16.57 -6.44
CA GLU A 148 1.87 17.27 -5.40
C GLU A 148 2.54 18.56 -4.94
N SER A 149 1.79 19.66 -5.07
CA SER A 149 2.12 20.93 -4.47
C SER A 149 2.02 20.84 -2.93
N PRO A 150 2.97 21.40 -2.17
CA PRO A 150 2.90 21.55 -0.71
C PRO A 150 1.68 22.36 -0.19
N GLU A 151 0.86 22.93 -1.07
CA GLU A 151 -0.21 23.88 -0.71
C GLU A 151 -1.40 23.27 0.03
N ALA A 152 -1.74 21.98 -0.19
CA ALA A 152 -2.91 21.36 0.44
C ALA A 152 -2.75 21.08 1.95
N SER A 153 -1.52 21.09 2.48
CA SER A 153 -1.25 20.90 3.91
C SER A 153 -1.17 22.21 4.70
N GLN A 154 -0.93 23.34 4.02
CA GLN A 154 -0.84 24.66 4.66
C GLN A 154 -2.22 25.33 4.79
N GLU A 155 -3.19 24.99 3.94
CA GLU A 155 -4.54 25.56 4.00
C GLU A 155 -5.38 25.06 5.20
N ILE A 156 -5.02 23.91 5.79
CA ILE A 156 -5.72 23.31 6.94
C ILE A 156 -5.45 24.08 8.25
N VAL A 157 -4.37 24.88 8.34
CA VAL A 157 -3.98 25.56 9.60
C VAL A 157 -4.58 26.97 9.71
N HIS A 158 -5.25 27.49 8.67
CA HIS A 158 -5.82 28.84 8.69
C HIS A 158 -7.34 28.91 8.55
N GLU A 159 -8.05 27.77 8.65
CA GLU A 159 -9.51 27.85 8.75
C GLU A 159 -9.93 28.43 10.10
N GLN A 160 -10.54 29.61 10.02
CA GLN A 160 -10.88 30.48 11.13
C GLN A 160 -11.77 29.73 12.15
N ILE A 161 -11.25 29.54 13.36
CA ILE A 161 -12.08 29.28 14.54
C ILE A 161 -12.94 30.54 14.75
N THR A 162 -14.13 30.56 14.15
CA THR A 162 -15.12 31.59 14.45
C THR A 162 -15.64 31.31 15.85
N GLU A 163 -15.66 32.35 16.69
CA GLU A 163 -16.01 32.29 18.11
C GLU A 163 -17.27 31.44 18.41
N PRO A 164 -17.34 30.83 19.62
CA PRO A 164 -18.40 29.88 19.97
C PRO A 164 -19.74 30.61 20.17
N SER A 165 -20.51 30.77 19.10
CA SER A 165 -21.94 31.06 19.19
C SER A 165 -22.72 29.74 19.20
N GLY A 166 -22.66 29.03 20.35
CA GLY A 166 -23.51 27.89 20.71
C GLY A 166 -23.02 26.52 20.25
N GLU A 167 -22.76 25.63 21.23
CA GLU A 167 -22.70 24.14 21.26
C GLU A 167 -22.06 23.33 20.10
N TYR A 168 -21.70 23.94 18.97
CA TYR A 168 -21.26 23.28 17.73
C TYR A 168 -20.11 24.06 17.08
N VAL A 169 -19.14 23.31 16.56
CA VAL A 169 -18.06 23.84 15.72
C VAL A 169 -18.28 23.34 14.30
N LYS A 170 -18.29 24.26 13.32
CA LYS A 170 -18.20 23.90 11.90
C LYS A 170 -16.75 23.55 11.60
N VAL A 171 -16.51 22.35 11.10
CA VAL A 171 -15.18 21.94 10.63
C VAL A 171 -15.31 21.50 9.18
N SER A 172 -14.52 22.09 8.29
CA SER A 172 -14.42 21.66 6.91
C SER A 172 -13.15 20.85 6.70
N PHE A 173 -13.31 19.70 6.05
CA PHE A 173 -12.22 18.75 5.82
C PHE A 173 -12.08 18.50 4.32
N SER A 174 -10.85 18.61 3.82
CA SER A 174 -10.47 18.29 2.43
C SER A 174 -9.81 16.90 2.30
N SER A 175 -9.84 16.07 3.35
CA SER A 175 -8.95 14.90 3.45
C SER A 175 -9.51 13.59 2.87
N SER A 176 -8.58 12.74 2.40
CA SER A 176 -8.75 11.32 1.98
C SER A 176 -9.63 10.49 2.94
N PRO A 177 -10.42 9.50 2.44
CA PRO A 177 -11.36 8.68 3.24
C PRO A 177 -10.77 8.02 4.49
N TYR A 178 -9.45 7.76 4.51
CA TYR A 178 -8.75 7.20 5.65
C TYR A 178 -8.66 8.16 6.85
N VAL A 179 -8.40 9.44 6.58
CA VAL A 179 -8.35 10.49 7.60
C VAL A 179 -9.76 10.79 8.13
N GLN A 180 -10.77 10.73 7.25
CA GLN A 180 -12.18 10.81 7.63
C GLN A 180 -12.57 9.72 8.63
N GLY A 181 -12.20 8.45 8.38
CA GLY A 181 -12.58 7.32 9.25
C GLY A 181 -11.99 7.38 10.66
N LYS A 182 -10.80 7.97 10.82
CA LYS A 182 -10.09 8.05 12.10
C LYS A 182 -10.45 9.30 12.93
N LEU A 183 -10.83 10.40 12.27
CA LEU A 183 -11.33 11.60 12.96
C LEU A 183 -12.78 11.41 13.45
N LEU A 184 -13.60 10.72 12.66
CA LEU A 184 -15.01 10.49 12.99
C LEU A 184 -15.22 9.36 14.01
N SER A 185 -14.21 8.55 14.32
CA SER A 185 -14.34 7.47 15.33
C SER A 185 -14.53 7.97 16.77
N GLY A 186 -14.51 9.28 17.01
CA GLY A 186 -14.81 9.91 18.30
C GLY A 186 -15.93 10.98 18.26
N ALA A 187 -16.55 11.25 17.11
CA ALA A 187 -17.52 12.32 16.94
C ALA A 187 -18.90 11.79 16.48
N VAL A 188 -19.98 12.25 17.11
CA VAL A 188 -21.35 11.94 16.69
C VAL A 188 -21.75 12.91 15.57
N VAL A 189 -21.92 12.40 14.34
CA VAL A 189 -22.37 13.17 13.18
C VAL A 189 -23.89 13.07 13.08
N GLU A 190 -24.61 14.17 13.34
CA GLU A 190 -26.09 14.12 13.45
C GLU A 190 -26.85 14.33 12.13
N SER A 191 -26.30 14.95 11.07
CA SER A 191 -26.96 14.95 9.74
C SER A 191 -26.09 15.42 8.57
N GLY A 192 -26.42 14.95 7.35
CA GLY A 192 -26.01 15.55 6.07
C GLY A 192 -24.90 14.81 5.31
N TYR A 193 -25.27 13.93 4.37
CA TYR A 193 -24.37 13.51 3.28
C TYR A 193 -24.75 14.27 2.00
N PRO A 194 -23.93 15.21 1.49
CA PRO A 194 -24.08 15.71 0.12
C PRO A 194 -23.37 14.76 -0.86
N GLU A 195 -23.98 14.58 -2.03
CA GLU A 195 -23.54 13.70 -3.12
C GLU A 195 -22.32 14.20 -3.92
N GLU A 196 -21.78 15.39 -3.64
CA GLU A 196 -20.64 15.94 -4.38
C GLU A 196 -19.50 16.34 -3.45
N ALA A 197 -18.32 15.78 -3.73
CA ALA A 197 -17.06 16.16 -3.12
C ALA A 197 -16.77 17.62 -3.45
N VAL A 198 -16.67 18.50 -2.44
CA VAL A 198 -15.65 19.56 -2.38
C VAL A 198 -15.66 20.30 -1.04
N LEU A 199 -16.75 20.43 -0.28
CA LEU A 199 -16.73 21.08 1.05
C LEU A 199 -17.81 20.49 1.95
N TYR A 200 -17.40 19.73 2.97
CA TYR A 200 -18.32 19.23 3.99
C TYR A 200 -18.40 20.22 5.15
N GLN A 201 -19.60 20.69 5.48
CA GLN A 201 -19.86 21.38 6.75
C GLN A 201 -20.52 20.38 7.69
N ALA A 202 -19.78 19.88 8.67
CA ALA A 202 -20.35 19.08 9.75
C ALA A 202 -20.54 19.96 10.98
N GLN A 203 -21.71 19.87 11.63
CA GLN A 203 -21.91 20.39 12.98
C GLN A 203 -21.58 19.26 13.96
N ILE A 204 -20.47 19.40 14.70
CA ILE A 204 -20.06 18.41 15.70
C ILE A 204 -20.46 18.92 17.08
N LYS A 205 -21.27 18.14 17.80
CA LYS A 205 -21.64 18.40 19.20
C LYS A 205 -20.47 18.00 20.11
N ILE A 206 -19.94 18.94 20.89
CA ILE A 206 -18.86 18.65 21.83
C ILE A 206 -19.47 18.02 23.10
N PRO A 207 -19.14 16.77 23.49
CA PRO A 207 -19.58 16.24 24.77
C PRO A 207 -18.90 16.98 25.93
N GLU A 208 -19.62 17.21 27.04
CA GLU A 208 -19.20 18.01 28.22
C GLU A 208 -17.86 17.61 28.87
N ARG A 209 -17.28 16.47 28.50
CA ARG A 209 -15.92 16.08 28.85
C ARG A 209 -15.20 15.56 27.61
N VAL A 210 -14.41 16.41 27.00
CA VAL A 210 -13.33 15.99 26.10
C VAL A 210 -12.19 15.51 27.00
N PRO A 211 -11.75 14.23 26.98
CA PRO A 211 -10.41 13.94 27.45
C PRO A 211 -9.49 14.73 26.53
N PHE A 212 -8.76 15.69 27.10
CA PHE A 212 -7.74 16.46 26.40
C PHE A 212 -6.86 15.44 25.65
N VAL A 213 -6.98 15.36 24.33
CA VAL A 213 -6.01 14.64 23.52
C VAL A 213 -4.81 15.56 23.53
N ASP A 214 -3.83 15.22 24.35
CA ASP A 214 -2.57 15.95 24.41
C ASP A 214 -1.89 15.84 23.05
N LEU A 215 -1.90 16.94 22.30
CA LEU A 215 -1.28 17.03 20.99
C LEU A 215 0.26 17.00 21.09
N SER A 216 0.84 16.93 22.29
CA SER A 216 2.26 16.62 22.46
C SER A 216 2.62 15.17 22.13
N ASP A 217 1.63 14.27 22.05
CA ASP A 217 1.81 12.86 21.68
C ASP A 217 1.82 12.63 20.15
N PHE A 218 1.66 13.70 19.37
CA PHE A 218 1.95 13.70 17.93
C PHE A 218 3.48 13.67 17.72
N ASP A 219 4.07 12.48 17.86
CA ASP A 219 5.50 12.27 17.62
C ASP A 219 5.86 12.72 16.20
N SER A 220 6.68 13.77 16.14
CA SER A 220 7.25 14.45 14.96
C SER A 220 8.09 13.58 14.00
N ARG A 221 7.95 12.25 14.06
CA ARG A 221 8.75 11.28 13.27
C ARG A 221 8.01 10.68 12.08
N LEU A 222 6.88 11.24 11.68
CA LEU A 222 6.12 10.80 10.51
C LEU A 222 5.85 11.98 9.55
N VAL A 223 6.93 12.60 9.08
CA VAL A 223 6.98 13.37 7.82
C VAL A 223 7.73 12.53 6.80
#